data_AF-A0A1V9ZJN8-F1
#
_entry.id   AF-A0A1V9ZJN8-F1
#
_cell.length_a   1.000
_cell.length_b   1.000
_cell.length_c   1.000
_cell.angle_alpha   90.00
_cell.angle_beta   90.00
_cell.angle_gamma   90.00
#
_symmetry.space_group_name_H-M   'P 1'
#
loop_
_entity.id
_entity.type
_entity.pdbx_description
1 polymer ?
#
loop_
_entity_poly.entity_id
_entity_poly.type
_entity_poly.pdbx_seq_one_letter_code
_entity_poly.pdbx_strand_id
1 'polypeptide(L)'
;MAEEYRQRLDNNVEKLVENFKGLVTSSKVKDRTQTTRQALQSAVYATTLVQASESLLKLVAELKLSLTLNDFEGINQKVDATCEALKEKCDDVDISIVHLSTDVASALFELEGHYYQSRWRTAPDVTDIVSPLQLDVDVDDDAMKDIL
;
A
#
# COMPACT_ATOMS: atom_id res chain seq x y z
N MET A 1 -14.77 -1.12 -24.69
CA MET A 1 -13.71 -0.19 -24.26
C MET A 1 -12.69 0.08 -25.37
N ALA A 2 -11.81 -0.86 -25.75
CA ALA A 2 -10.80 -0.58 -26.79
C ALA A 2 -11.39 -0.17 -28.15
N GLU A 3 -12.43 -0.88 -28.61
CA GLU A 3 -13.07 -0.57 -29.90
C GLU A 3 -13.83 0.77 -29.89
N GLU A 4 -14.41 1.13 -28.75
CA GLU A 4 -15.12 2.40 -28.57
C GLU A 4 -14.14 3.60 -28.57
N TYR A 5 -12.98 3.45 -27.93
CA TYR A 5 -11.93 4.45 -27.99
C TYR A 5 -11.37 4.61 -29.41
N ARG A 6 -11.22 3.51 -30.14
CA ARG A 6 -10.78 3.51 -31.54
C ARG A 6 -11.79 4.23 -32.44
N GLN A 7 -13.07 3.91 -32.29
CA GLN A 7 -14.14 4.58 -33.02
C GLN A 7 -14.22 6.08 -32.68
N ARG A 8 -14.09 6.46 -31.41
CA ARG A 8 -14.04 7.87 -30.99
C ARG A 8 -12.80 8.58 -31.56
N LEU A 9 -11.65 7.93 -31.59
CA LEU A 9 -10.43 8.47 -32.19
C LEU A 9 -10.63 8.76 -33.67
N ASP A 10 -11.07 7.74 -34.43
CA ASP A 10 -11.28 7.84 -35.87
C ASP A 10 -12.26 8.97 -36.21
N ASN A 11 -13.39 9.03 -35.50
CA ASN A 11 -14.39 10.10 -35.66
C ASN A 11 -13.83 11.51 -35.37
N ASN A 12 -12.98 11.67 -34.35
CA ASN A 12 -12.39 12.96 -34.02
C ASN A 12 -11.32 13.37 -35.05
N VAL A 13 -10.51 12.43 -35.53
CA VAL A 13 -9.51 12.68 -36.57
C VAL A 13 -10.17 13.03 -37.90
N GLU A 14 -11.21 12.31 -38.30
CA GLU A 14 -11.98 12.60 -39.51
C GLU A 14 -12.57 14.02 -39.46
N LYS A 15 -13.22 14.39 -38.35
CA LYS A 15 -13.72 15.75 -38.13
C LYS A 15 -12.62 16.80 -38.20
N LEU A 16 -11.43 16.54 -37.64
CA LEU A 16 -10.32 17.49 -37.73
C LEU A 16 -9.91 17.75 -39.19
N VAL A 17 -9.74 16.68 -39.95
CA VAL A 17 -9.31 16.76 -41.36
C VAL A 17 -10.38 17.45 -42.21
N GLU A 18 -11.66 17.09 -42.02
CA GLU A 18 -12.76 17.67 -42.79
C GLU A 18 -12.92 19.18 -42.51
N ASN A 19 -12.92 19.59 -41.24
CA ASN A 19 -13.05 21.00 -40.87
C ASN A 19 -11.84 21.82 -41.34
N PHE A 20 -10.62 21.28 -41.25
CA PHE A 20 -9.43 21.95 -41.77
C PHE A 20 -9.49 22.11 -43.30
N LYS A 21 -9.90 21.07 -44.03
CA LYS A 21 -10.13 21.13 -45.48
C LYS A 21 -11.20 22.16 -45.84
N GLY A 22 -12.27 22.24 -45.06
CA GLY A 22 -13.33 23.26 -45.19
C GLY A 22 -12.77 24.68 -45.03
N LEU A 23 -11.91 24.89 -44.04
CA LEU A 23 -11.28 26.18 -43.75
C LEU A 23 -10.32 26.63 -44.88
N VAL A 24 -9.48 25.72 -45.37
CA VAL A 24 -8.59 25.96 -46.53
C VAL A 24 -9.37 26.23 -47.81
N THR A 25 -10.53 25.59 -47.97
CA THR A 25 -11.39 25.82 -49.15
C THR A 25 -12.11 27.17 -49.05
N SER A 26 -12.58 27.54 -47.86
CA SER A 26 -13.24 28.83 -47.60
C SER A 26 -12.28 30.02 -47.73
N SER A 27 -10.99 29.84 -47.45
CA SER A 27 -9.99 30.89 -47.62
C SER A 27 -9.72 31.26 -49.09
N LYS A 28 -10.10 30.41 -50.05
CA LYS A 28 -10.01 30.71 -51.48
C LYS A 28 -11.17 31.60 -51.89
N VAL A 29 -11.03 32.91 -51.62
CA VAL A 29 -12.03 33.94 -51.96
C VAL A 29 -12.18 34.03 -53.49
N LYS A 30 -13.36 33.70 -54.00
CA LYS A 30 -13.67 33.78 -55.44
C LYS A 30 -14.61 34.94 -55.80
N ASP A 31 -15.47 35.37 -54.88
CA ASP A 31 -16.57 36.29 -55.21
C ASP A 31 -16.81 37.32 -54.09
N ARG A 32 -16.76 38.61 -54.42
CA ARG A 32 -16.72 39.72 -53.43
C ARG A 32 -18.06 39.89 -52.68
N THR A 33 -19.16 39.45 -53.28
CA THR A 33 -20.52 39.56 -52.74
C THR A 33 -20.86 38.48 -51.69
N GLN A 34 -20.10 37.38 -51.60
CA GLN A 34 -20.34 36.28 -50.63
C GLN A 34 -19.47 36.34 -49.37
N THR A 35 -18.67 37.40 -49.20
CA THR A 35 -17.65 37.52 -48.14
C THR A 35 -18.19 37.26 -46.73
N THR A 36 -19.36 37.82 -46.37
CA THR A 36 -19.94 37.65 -45.01
C THR A 36 -20.37 36.21 -44.73
N ARG A 37 -20.96 35.52 -45.73
CA ARG A 37 -21.38 34.12 -45.58
C ARG A 37 -20.16 33.19 -45.45
N GLN A 38 -19.12 33.41 -46.26
CA GLN A 38 -17.88 32.64 -46.16
C GLN A 38 -17.16 32.86 -44.83
N ALA A 39 -17.18 34.08 -44.30
CA ALA A 39 -16.60 34.40 -43.00
C ALA A 39 -17.30 33.63 -41.86
N LEU A 40 -18.65 33.60 -41.84
CA LEU A 40 -19.41 32.81 -40.87
C LEU A 40 -19.12 31.31 -41.00
N GLN A 41 -19.09 30.78 -42.23
CA GLN A 41 -18.79 29.38 -42.47
C GLN A 41 -17.37 29.01 -42.01
N SER A 42 -16.38 29.87 -42.26
CA SER A 42 -15.01 29.69 -41.77
C SER A 42 -14.93 29.72 -40.24
N ALA A 43 -15.71 30.57 -39.58
CA ALA A 43 -15.77 30.62 -38.12
C ALA A 43 -16.36 29.34 -37.55
N VAL A 44 -17.39 28.77 -38.19
CA VAL A 44 -17.96 27.46 -37.82
C VAL A 44 -16.89 26.38 -37.95
N TYR A 45 -16.19 26.28 -39.10
CA TYR A 45 -15.11 25.31 -39.29
C TYR A 45 -14.00 25.44 -38.24
N ALA A 46 -13.61 26.66 -37.89
CA ALA A 46 -12.61 26.88 -36.85
C ALA A 46 -13.09 26.40 -35.47
N THR A 47 -14.34 26.69 -35.13
CA THR A 47 -14.94 26.32 -33.84
C THR A 47 -15.07 24.80 -33.70
N THR A 48 -15.60 24.13 -34.73
CA THR A 48 -15.77 22.68 -34.74
C THR A 48 -14.42 21.95 -34.76
N LEU A 49 -13.40 22.52 -35.40
CA LEU A 49 -12.02 22.01 -35.36
C LEU A 49 -11.46 22.03 -33.93
N VAL A 50 -11.63 23.14 -33.22
CA VAL A 50 -11.19 23.27 -31.82
C VAL A 50 -11.95 22.28 -30.94
N GLN A 51 -13.26 22.13 -31.15
CA GLN A 51 -14.08 21.17 -30.39
C GLN A 51 -13.64 19.72 -30.61
N ALA A 52 -13.30 19.33 -31.85
CA ALA A 52 -12.77 18.00 -32.15
C ALA A 52 -11.39 17.79 -31.52
N SER A 53 -10.54 18.82 -31.51
CA SER A 53 -9.23 18.80 -30.84
C SER A 53 -9.37 18.60 -29.32
N GLU A 54 -10.28 19.33 -28.69
CA GLU A 54 -10.57 19.19 -27.26
C GLU A 54 -11.11 17.80 -26.92
N SER A 55 -12.03 17.29 -27.75
CA SER A 55 -12.59 15.94 -27.60
C SER A 55 -11.52 14.86 -27.71
N LEU A 56 -10.53 15.05 -28.59
CA LEU A 56 -9.37 14.16 -28.72
C LEU A 56 -8.46 14.23 -27.49
N LEU A 57 -8.20 15.42 -26.95
CA LEU A 57 -7.42 15.59 -25.71
C LEU A 57 -8.10 14.92 -24.51
N LYS A 58 -9.42 15.03 -24.39
CA LYS A 58 -10.21 14.34 -23.37
C LYS A 58 -10.07 12.82 -23.49
N LEU A 59 -10.17 12.28 -24.71
CA LEU A 59 -9.96 10.86 -24.98
C LEU A 59 -8.57 10.38 -24.54
N VAL A 60 -7.51 11.16 -24.83
CA VAL A 60 -6.15 10.85 -24.38
C VAL A 60 -6.02 10.85 -22.86
N ALA A 61 -6.67 11.79 -22.17
CA ALA A 61 -6.68 11.85 -20.71
C ALA A 61 -7.40 10.63 -20.10
N GLU A 62 -8.55 10.23 -20.66
CA GLU A 62 -9.29 9.02 -20.26
C GLU A 62 -8.43 7.76 -20.42
N LEU A 63 -7.69 7.62 -21.52
CA LEU A 63 -6.78 6.49 -21.75
C LEU A 63 -5.62 6.44 -20.76
N LYS A 64 -5.03 7.60 -20.42
CA LYS A 64 -3.98 7.65 -19.39
C LYS A 64 -4.51 7.24 -18.03
N LEU A 65 -5.72 7.70 -17.68
CA LEU A 65 -6.36 7.36 -16.43
C LEU A 65 -6.66 5.86 -16.34
N SER A 66 -7.18 5.26 -17.41
CA SER A 66 -7.52 3.82 -17.41
C SER A 66 -6.30 2.93 -17.23
N LEU A 67 -5.18 3.27 -17.87
CA LEU A 67 -3.90 2.56 -17.66
C LEU A 67 -3.40 2.72 -16.23
N THR A 68 -3.45 3.94 -15.69
CA THR A 68 -3.01 4.22 -14.31
C THR A 68 -3.83 3.44 -13.29
N LEU A 69 -5.16 3.41 -13.44
CA LEU A 69 -6.05 2.70 -12.52
C LEU A 69 -5.90 1.18 -12.62
N ASN A 70 -5.74 0.64 -13.83
CA ASN A 70 -5.54 -0.80 -14.03
C ASN A 70 -4.27 -1.30 -13.32
N ASP A 71 -3.20 -0.50 -13.32
CA ASP A 71 -1.97 -0.84 -12.61
C ASP A 71 -2.20 -0.90 -11.08
N PHE A 72 -3.04 -0.02 -10.52
CA PHE A 72 -3.36 -0.05 -9.09
C PHE A 72 -4.13 -1.31 -8.67
N GLU A 73 -5.09 -1.76 -9.48
CA GLU A 73 -5.89 -2.95 -9.16
C GLU A 73 -5.00 -4.21 -9.13
N GLY A 74 -4.11 -4.37 -10.12
CA GLY A 74 -3.15 -5.47 -10.15
C GLY A 74 -2.13 -5.43 -9.02
N ILE A 75 -1.65 -4.23 -8.65
CA ILE A 75 -0.76 -4.05 -7.49
C ILE A 75 -1.48 -4.41 -6.19
N ASN A 76 -2.72 -3.97 -6.00
CA ASN A 76 -3.49 -4.30 -4.79
C ASN A 76 -3.71 -5.80 -4.65
N GLN A 77 -4.12 -6.48 -5.73
CA GLN A 77 -4.26 -7.95 -5.70
C GLN A 77 -2.96 -8.65 -5.30
N LYS A 78 -1.82 -8.16 -5.79
CA LYS A 78 -0.50 -8.70 -5.43
C LYS A 78 -0.14 -8.41 -3.97
N VAL A 79 -0.46 -7.22 -3.46
CA VAL A 79 -0.28 -6.85 -2.05
C VAL A 79 -1.14 -7.74 -1.16
N ASP A 80 -2.42 -7.92 -1.49
CA ASP A 80 -3.35 -8.76 -0.72
C ASP A 80 -2.88 -10.21 -0.68
N ALA A 81 -2.51 -10.79 -1.83
CA ALA A 81 -1.96 -12.14 -1.89
C ALA A 81 -0.67 -12.30 -1.08
N THR A 82 0.19 -11.28 -1.08
CA THR A 82 1.42 -11.30 -0.26
C THR A 82 1.08 -11.20 1.23
N CYS A 83 0.09 -10.39 1.59
CA CYS A 83 -0.37 -10.23 2.96
C CYS A 83 -0.96 -11.54 3.51
N GLU A 84 -1.81 -12.22 2.72
CA GLU A 84 -2.35 -13.53 3.06
C GLU A 84 -1.24 -14.58 3.22
N ALA A 85 -0.30 -14.66 2.28
CA ALA A 85 0.82 -15.61 2.37
C ALA A 85 1.74 -15.34 3.57
N LEU A 86 1.94 -14.08 3.95
CA LEU A 86 2.70 -13.73 5.15
C LEU A 86 1.93 -14.10 6.42
N LYS A 87 0.61 -13.90 6.42
CA LYS A 87 -0.25 -14.26 7.56
C LYS A 87 -0.27 -15.77 7.78
N GLU A 88 -0.41 -16.56 6.72
CA GLU A 88 -0.32 -18.03 6.78
C GLU A 88 1.01 -18.49 7.39
N LYS A 89 2.13 -17.90 6.96
CA LYS A 89 3.44 -18.19 7.54
C LYS A 89 3.55 -17.80 9.01
N CYS A 90 2.96 -16.68 9.42
CA CYS A 90 2.92 -16.30 10.83
C CYS A 90 2.13 -17.32 11.63
N ASP A 91 0.96 -17.73 11.15
CA ASP A 91 0.12 -18.74 11.81
C ASP A 91 0.87 -20.08 11.95
N ASP A 92 1.58 -20.53 10.91
CA ASP A 92 2.41 -21.75 10.95
C ASP A 92 3.54 -21.66 11.99
N VAL A 93 4.20 -20.50 12.07
CA VAL A 93 5.26 -20.25 13.05
C VAL A 93 4.69 -20.22 14.47
N ASP A 94 3.55 -19.57 14.67
CA ASP A 94 2.88 -19.52 15.98
C ASP A 94 2.46 -20.91 16.44
N ILE A 95 1.91 -21.74 15.56
CA ILE A 95 1.60 -23.15 15.84
C ILE A 95 2.88 -23.90 16.24
N SER A 96 3.97 -23.70 15.50
CA SER A 96 5.25 -24.34 15.78
C SER A 96 5.83 -23.95 17.14
N ILE A 97 5.70 -22.67 17.52
CA ILE A 97 6.13 -22.16 18.83
C ILE A 97 5.31 -22.80 19.95
N VAL A 98 3.99 -22.89 19.79
CA VAL A 98 3.10 -23.51 20.78
C VAL A 98 3.44 -24.99 20.96
N HIS A 99 3.69 -25.70 19.86
CA HIS A 99 4.11 -27.11 19.91
C HIS A 99 5.44 -27.27 20.65
N LEU A 100 6.46 -26.51 20.28
CA LEU A 100 7.78 -26.56 20.92
C LEU A 100 7.69 -26.23 22.43
N SER A 101 6.90 -25.23 22.79
CA SER A 101 6.64 -24.86 24.19
C SER A 101 6.03 -26.02 24.97
N THR A 102 5.09 -26.74 24.36
CA THR A 102 4.45 -27.93 24.95
C THR A 102 5.46 -29.07 25.12
N ASP A 103 6.29 -29.34 24.11
CA ASP A 103 7.33 -30.37 24.17
C ASP A 103 8.34 -30.08 25.28
N VAL A 104 8.79 -28.82 25.39
CA VAL A 104 9.71 -28.38 26.45
C VAL A 104 9.08 -28.52 27.83
N ALA A 105 7.82 -28.11 27.99
CA ALA A 105 7.09 -28.27 29.24
C ALA A 105 6.95 -29.74 29.65
N SER A 106 6.67 -30.63 28.70
CA SER A 106 6.60 -32.08 28.92
C SER A 106 7.96 -32.64 29.37
N ALA A 107 9.03 -32.29 28.65
CA ALA A 107 10.38 -32.74 28.99
C ALA A 107 10.83 -32.25 30.37
N LEU A 108 10.48 -31.01 30.74
CA LEU A 108 10.75 -30.48 32.08
C LEU A 108 9.96 -31.22 33.17
N PHE A 109 8.69 -31.53 32.91
CA PHE A 109 7.85 -32.29 33.85
C PHE A 109 8.40 -33.70 34.08
N GLU A 110 8.81 -34.39 33.02
CA GLU A 110 9.46 -35.70 33.11
C GLU A 110 10.77 -35.63 33.90
N LEU A 111 11.61 -34.62 33.62
CA LEU A 111 12.87 -34.39 34.33
C LEU A 111 12.66 -34.09 35.81
N GLU A 112 11.69 -33.25 36.15
CA GLU A 112 11.30 -32.95 37.53
C GLU A 112 10.80 -34.22 38.25
N GLY A 113 10.00 -35.05 37.57
CA GLY A 113 9.58 -36.35 38.07
C GLY A 113 10.75 -37.28 38.39
N HIS A 114 11.72 -37.40 37.48
CA HIS A 114 12.94 -38.17 37.69
C HIS A 114 13.81 -37.61 38.81
N TYR A 115 13.95 -36.29 38.91
CA TYR A 115 14.67 -35.63 39.99
C TYR A 115 14.07 -35.97 41.35
N TYR A 116 12.74 -35.87 41.48
CA TYR A 116 12.07 -36.22 42.73
C TYR A 116 12.13 -37.72 43.06
N GLN A 117 12.21 -38.60 42.06
CA GLN A 117 12.38 -40.03 42.29
C GLN A 117 13.83 -40.44 42.58
N SER A 118 14.81 -39.53 42.39
CA SER A 118 16.22 -39.81 42.57
C SER A 118 16.59 -40.00 44.05
N ARG A 119 17.43 -41.01 44.31
CA ARG A 119 18.02 -41.31 45.63
C ARG A 119 18.97 -40.22 46.14
N TRP A 120 19.36 -39.28 45.28
CA TRP A 120 20.30 -38.20 45.58
C TRP A 120 19.63 -36.86 45.89
N ARG A 121 18.31 -36.87 46.15
CA ARG A 121 17.57 -35.68 46.56
C ARG A 121 18.22 -35.09 47.83
N THR A 122 18.97 -34.00 47.69
CA THR A 122 19.21 -33.08 48.79
C THR A 122 17.85 -32.48 49.15
N ALA A 123 17.33 -32.82 50.33
CA ALA A 123 16.13 -32.18 50.87
C ALA A 123 16.33 -30.65 50.85
N PRO A 124 15.29 -29.84 50.59
CA PRO A 124 15.39 -28.40 50.81
C PRO A 124 15.83 -28.20 52.26
N ASP A 125 16.94 -27.50 52.46
CA ASP A 125 17.44 -27.18 53.79
C ASP A 125 16.40 -26.29 54.48
N VAL A 126 15.73 -26.84 55.48
CA VAL A 126 14.64 -26.17 56.22
C VAL A 126 15.19 -25.02 57.09
N THR A 127 16.50 -24.77 57.06
CA THR A 127 17.17 -23.68 57.77
C THR A 127 16.95 -22.29 57.14
N ASP A 128 16.61 -22.19 55.86
CA ASP A 128 16.39 -20.89 55.19
C ASP A 128 14.98 -20.30 55.41
N ILE A 129 14.03 -21.05 55.96
CA ILE A 129 12.63 -20.60 56.14
C ILE A 129 12.35 -20.08 57.56
N VAL A 130 13.23 -20.36 58.54
CA VAL A 130 13.05 -19.90 59.92
C VAL A 130 14.32 -19.21 60.44
N SER A 131 14.54 -17.99 59.97
CA SER A 131 15.21 -16.95 60.76
C SER A 131 14.40 -15.66 60.61
N PRO A 132 13.48 -15.35 61.53
CA PRO A 132 12.84 -14.06 61.56
C PRO A 132 13.89 -13.02 61.93
N LEU A 133 14.15 -12.08 61.01
CA LEU A 133 14.57 -10.71 61.31
C LEU A 133 15.53 -10.56 62.50
N GLN A 134 16.81 -10.85 62.30
CA GLN A 134 17.82 -10.40 63.25
C GLN A 134 19.15 -10.06 62.56
N LEU A 135 19.62 -8.87 62.91
CA LEU A 135 20.90 -8.21 62.58
C LEU A 135 20.98 -7.60 61.16
N ASP A 136 21.36 -6.34 60.97
CA ASP A 136 21.91 -5.35 61.89
C ASP A 136 21.54 -3.94 61.44
N VAL A 137 21.20 -3.09 62.42
CA VAL A 137 21.29 -1.64 62.25
C VAL A 137 22.79 -1.35 62.21
N ASP A 138 23.36 -1.25 61.01
CA ASP A 138 24.62 -0.52 60.83
C ASP A 138 24.34 0.94 61.20
N VAL A 139 24.62 1.28 62.46
CA VAL A 139 24.87 2.65 62.85
C VAL A 139 26.14 3.06 62.12
N ASP A 140 25.98 3.84 61.04
CA ASP A 140 27.06 4.56 60.37
C ASP A 140 27.80 5.44 61.40
N ASP A 141 28.86 4.90 62.01
CA ASP A 141 29.81 5.62 62.86
C ASP A 141 30.98 6.19 62.02
N ASP A 142 30.69 6.77 60.85
CA ASP A 142 31.73 7.50 60.09
C ASP A 142 31.22 8.70 59.26
N ALA A 143 30.13 9.33 59.70
CA ALA A 143 29.64 10.58 59.12
C ALA A 143 29.44 11.69 60.17
N MET A 144 30.40 11.88 61.09
CA MET A 144 30.51 13.15 61.82
C MET A 144 31.95 13.43 62.31
N LYS A 145 32.90 13.55 61.37
CA LYS A 145 34.22 14.14 61.63
C LYS A 145 34.54 15.42 60.86
N ASP A 146 33.62 15.95 60.07
CA ASP A 146 33.86 17.16 59.25
C ASP A 146 32.83 18.28 59.42
N ILE A 147 32.17 18.40 60.57
CA ILE A 147 31.51 19.66 60.97
C ILE A 147 31.70 19.90 62.48
N LEU A 148 32.87 20.41 62.86
CA LEU A 148 33.09 21.43 63.88
C LEU A 148 34.56 21.90 63.86
#